data_AF-A0A0E2L830-F1
#
_entry.id   AF-A0A0E2L830-F1
#
_cell.length_a   1.000
_cell.length_b   1.000
_cell.length_c   1.000
_cell.angle_alpha   90.00
_cell.angle_beta   90.00
_cell.angle_gamma   90.00
#
_symmetry.space_group_name_H-M   'P 1'
#
loop_
_entity.id
_entity.type
_entity.pdbx_description
1 polymer ?
#
loop_
_entity_poly.entity_id
_entity_poly.type
_entity_poly.pdbx_seq_one_letter_code
_entity_poly.pdbx_strand_id
1 'polypeptide(L)'
;MAGIAGIHSQKIGNALRTIDTWHPKVDELGAIAVEPYGSVTSRGVACRQPKEKLDFYTLLDNWVTKGMKPDVEQQHYVMAVLIRGGVFGEKSE
;
A
#
# COMPACT_ATOMS: atom_id res chain seq x y z
N MET A 1 14.18 -17.68 -26.34
CA MET A 1 15.20 -17.28 -25.35
C MET A 1 14.87 -17.99 -24.04
N ALA A 2 15.60 -19.05 -23.72
CA ALA A 2 15.59 -19.69 -22.40
C ALA A 2 17.04 -19.71 -21.88
N GLY A 3 17.25 -19.56 -20.58
CA GLY A 3 18.58 -19.61 -19.95
C GLY A 3 19.30 -18.26 -19.75
N ILE A 4 18.60 -17.13 -19.84
CA ILE A 4 19.15 -15.81 -19.49
C ILE A 4 18.72 -15.47 -18.06
N ALA A 5 19.65 -15.03 -17.22
CA ALA A 5 19.33 -14.53 -15.89
C ALA A 5 18.38 -13.32 -15.99
N GLY A 6 17.32 -13.31 -15.18
CA GLY A 6 16.30 -12.27 -15.22
C GLY A 6 15.78 -11.92 -13.84
N ILE A 7 15.28 -10.69 -13.70
CA ILE A 7 14.54 -10.25 -12.52
C ILE A 7 13.06 -10.34 -12.85
N HIS A 8 12.31 -10.96 -11.94
CA HIS A 8 10.86 -10.99 -11.96
C HIS A 8 10.26 -9.58 -12.12
N SER A 9 9.36 -9.38 -13.08
CA SER A 9 8.77 -8.06 -13.37
C SER A 9 8.07 -7.46 -12.14
N GLN A 10 7.43 -8.29 -11.31
CA GLN A 10 6.83 -7.86 -10.04
C GLN A 10 7.85 -7.36 -9.02
N LYS A 11 9.12 -7.79 -9.10
CA LYS A 11 10.20 -7.28 -8.24
C LYS A 11 10.62 -5.87 -8.66
N ILE A 12 10.65 -5.61 -9.98
CA ILE A 12 10.86 -4.26 -10.51
C ILE A 12 9.66 -3.36 -10.14
N GLY A 13 8.43 -3.86 -10.35
CA GLY A 13 7.22 -3.14 -9.97
C GLY A 13 7.15 -2.81 -8.47
N ASN A 14 7.63 -3.70 -7.61
CA ASN A 14 7.75 -3.44 -6.16
C ASN A 14 8.72 -2.28 -5.87
N ALA A 15 9.88 -2.22 -6.54
CA ALA A 15 10.83 -1.13 -6.39
C ALA A 15 10.26 0.21 -6.90
N LEU A 16 9.55 0.20 -8.03
CA LEU A 16 8.94 1.40 -8.62
C LEU A 16 7.87 2.03 -7.73
N ARG A 17 7.09 1.22 -7.00
CA ARG A 17 6.04 1.71 -6.09
C ARG A 17 6.53 1.96 -4.67
N THR A 18 7.83 2.05 -4.44
CA THR A 18 8.42 2.49 -3.16
C THR A 18 8.32 4.01 -3.03
N ILE A 19 7.10 4.47 -2.78
CA ILE A 19 6.74 5.89 -2.73
C ILE A 19 5.94 6.25 -1.49
N ASP A 20 5.51 5.27 -0.68
CA ASP A 20 4.73 5.56 0.52
C ASP A 20 5.66 6.14 1.58
N THR A 21 5.67 7.47 1.68
CA THR A 21 6.30 8.24 2.76
C THR A 21 5.26 8.81 3.73
N TRP A 22 3.99 8.41 3.58
CA TRP A 22 2.85 8.99 4.31
C TRP A 22 2.36 8.08 5.43
N HIS A 23 3.15 7.07 5.81
CA HIS A 23 2.82 6.14 6.88
C HIS A 23 3.44 6.61 8.22
N PRO A 24 2.85 6.25 9.37
CA PRO A 24 3.32 6.66 10.70
C PRO A 24 4.76 6.30 11.07
N LYS A 25 5.43 5.44 10.29
CA LYS A 25 6.79 4.94 10.56
C LYS A 25 7.85 5.46 9.59
N VAL A 26 7.55 6.54 8.85
CA VAL A 26 8.43 7.05 7.80
C VAL A 26 9.80 7.46 8.34
N ASP A 27 9.86 7.99 9.56
CA ASP A 27 11.13 8.40 10.18
C ASP A 27 12.06 7.22 10.48
N GLU A 28 11.50 6.02 10.72
CA GLU A 28 12.28 4.81 11.02
C GLU A 28 12.62 4.02 9.74
N LEU A 29 11.67 3.94 8.81
CA LEU A 29 11.74 3.02 7.67
C LEU A 29 11.99 3.69 6.32
N GLY A 30 11.86 5.02 6.25
CA GLY A 30 11.86 5.76 5.00
C GLY A 30 10.68 5.38 4.11
N ALA A 31 10.83 5.59 2.80
CA ALA A 31 9.82 5.19 1.83
C ALA A 31 9.68 3.66 1.76
N ILE A 32 8.43 3.18 1.79
CA ILE A 32 8.11 1.76 1.59
C ILE A 32 7.29 1.54 0.32
N ALA A 33 7.29 0.30 -0.17
CA ALA A 33 6.42 -0.10 -1.26
C ALA A 33 4.95 0.03 -0.85
N VAL A 34 4.14 0.69 -1.68
CA VAL A 34 2.71 0.90 -1.41
C VAL A 34 1.99 -0.44 -1.32
N GLU A 35 1.45 -0.78 -0.16
CA GLU A 35 0.67 -1.99 0.12
C GLU A 35 -0.58 -1.63 0.96
N PRO A 36 -1.69 -2.40 0.89
CA PRO A 36 -2.93 -2.09 1.62
C PRO A 36 -2.78 -1.92 3.14
N TYR A 37 -1.79 -2.60 3.73
CA TYR A 37 -1.47 -2.52 5.16
C TYR A 37 -0.06 -1.97 5.44
N GLY A 38 0.62 -1.44 4.41
CA GLY A 38 2.00 -0.96 4.50
C GLY A 38 2.97 -2.04 5.00
N SER A 39 2.87 -3.26 4.47
CA SER A 39 3.64 -4.42 4.93
C SER A 39 5.07 -4.41 4.38
N VAL A 40 6.05 -4.57 5.28
CA VAL A 40 7.48 -4.70 4.97
C VAL A 40 7.93 -6.10 5.38
N THR A 41 7.84 -7.05 4.45
CA THR A 41 8.03 -8.49 4.73
C THR A 41 9.41 -8.81 5.30
N SER A 42 10.47 -8.14 4.83
CA SER A 42 11.85 -8.34 5.32
C SER A 42 12.04 -7.94 6.78
N ARG A 43 11.16 -7.08 7.33
CA ARG A 43 11.20 -6.61 8.71
C ARG A 43 10.07 -7.18 9.58
N GLY A 44 9.11 -7.91 8.99
CA GLY A 44 7.94 -8.41 9.71
C GLY A 44 7.03 -7.31 10.27
N VAL A 45 7.02 -6.12 9.66
CA VAL A 45 6.28 -4.94 10.15
C VAL A 45 5.12 -4.59 9.21
N ALA A 46 3.99 -4.18 9.78
CA ALA A 46 2.92 -3.47 9.08
C ALA A 46 2.87 -2.03 9.57
N CYS A 47 3.04 -1.07 8.65
CA CYS A 47 3.11 0.36 8.96
C CYS A 47 1.75 1.04 9.03
N ARG A 48 0.70 0.40 8.50
CA ARG A 48 -0.67 0.95 8.44
C ARG A 48 -1.64 -0.07 9.02
N GLN A 49 -1.64 -0.18 10.35
CA GLN A 49 -2.48 -1.15 11.04
C GLN A 49 -3.95 -0.69 11.03
N PRO A 50 -4.93 -1.59 10.88
CA PRO A 50 -6.36 -1.23 10.93
C PRO A 50 -6.78 -0.50 12.22
N LYS A 51 -6.10 -0.78 13.33
CA LYS A 51 -6.31 -0.10 14.61
C LYS A 51 -6.10 1.42 14.52
N GLU A 52 -5.19 1.86 13.66
CA GLU A 52 -4.85 3.27 13.46
C GLU A 52 -5.76 3.95 12.42
N LYS A 53 -6.65 3.19 11.74
CA LYS A 53 -7.57 3.68 10.71
C LYS A 53 -6.89 4.36 9.51
N LEU A 54 -5.61 4.05 9.29
CA LEU A 54 -4.79 4.55 8.17
C LEU A 54 -4.47 3.48 7.13
N ASP A 55 -5.07 2.29 7.26
CA ASP A 55 -5.03 1.25 6.23
C ASP A 55 -5.92 1.60 5.03
N PHE A 56 -5.63 0.97 3.89
CA PHE A 56 -6.33 1.23 2.64
C PHE A 56 -7.85 1.01 2.75
N TYR A 57 -8.30 -0.04 3.41
CA TYR A 57 -9.72 -0.39 3.44
C TYR A 57 -10.51 0.62 4.28
N THR A 58 -9.98 0.98 5.45
CA THR A 58 -10.61 2.00 6.30
C THR A 58 -10.66 3.36 5.61
N LEU A 59 -9.57 3.77 4.96
CA LEU A 59 -9.51 5.04 4.23
C LEU A 59 -10.46 5.07 3.03
N LEU A 60 -10.50 3.99 2.24
CA LEU A 60 -11.37 3.89 1.07
C LEU A 60 -12.85 3.89 1.47
N ASP A 61 -13.24 3.09 2.45
CA ASP A 61 -14.62 3.03 2.94
C ASP A 61 -15.07 4.39 3.48
N ASN A 62 -14.29 4.97 4.40
CA ASN A 62 -14.63 6.28 4.98
C ASN A 62 -14.76 7.37 3.91
N TRP A 63 -13.86 7.38 2.93
CA TRP A 63 -13.89 8.40 1.89
C TRP A 63 -15.08 8.22 0.94
N VAL A 64 -15.30 7.00 0.43
CA VAL A 64 -16.26 6.74 -0.64
C VAL A 64 -17.68 6.54 -0.12
N THR A 65 -17.86 5.80 0.98
CA THR A 65 -19.20 5.44 1.47
C THR A 65 -19.74 6.44 2.50
N LYS A 66 -18.85 7.09 3.26
CA LYS A 66 -19.23 8.03 4.34
C LYS A 66 -18.91 9.49 4.02
N GLY A 67 -18.30 9.79 2.88
CA GLY A 67 -17.94 11.16 2.49
C GLY A 67 -16.85 11.80 3.35
N MET A 68 -16.14 11.01 4.17
CA MET A 68 -15.05 11.51 5.03
C MET A 68 -13.76 11.57 4.22
N LYS A 69 -13.54 12.70 3.55
CA LYS A 69 -12.33 12.96 2.77
C LYS A 69 -11.08 12.97 3.68
N PRO A 70 -10.07 12.11 3.43
CA PRO A 70 -8.85 12.11 4.22
C PRO A 70 -7.89 13.22 3.76
N ASP A 71 -6.79 13.43 4.49
CA ASP A 71 -5.76 14.40 4.11
C ASP A 71 -5.15 14.09 2.74
N VAL A 72 -4.58 15.10 2.08
CA VAL A 72 -4.04 14.99 0.71
C VAL A 72 -3.02 13.86 0.58
N GLU A 73 -2.15 13.70 1.57
CA GLU A 73 -1.17 12.62 1.63
C GLU A 73 -1.81 11.23 1.65
N GLN A 74 -2.89 11.07 2.41
CA GLN A 74 -3.62 9.81 2.48
C GLN A 74 -4.45 9.57 1.21
N GLN A 75 -4.90 10.62 0.52
CA GLN A 75 -5.49 10.48 -0.82
C GLN A 75 -4.46 9.95 -1.82
N HIS A 76 -3.22 10.43 -1.80
CA HIS A 76 -2.15 9.90 -2.65
C HIS A 76 -1.86 8.42 -2.35
N TYR A 77 -1.81 8.05 -1.07
CA TYR A 77 -1.69 6.65 -0.67
C TYR A 77 -2.83 5.78 -1.23
N VAL A 78 -4.09 6.17 -1.04
CA VAL A 78 -5.26 5.44 -1.55
C VAL A 78 -5.17 5.27 -3.07
N MET A 79 -4.86 6.34 -3.80
CA MET A 79 -4.72 6.28 -5.26
C MET A 79 -3.55 5.40 -5.69
N ALA A 80 -2.43 5.42 -4.98
CA ALA A 80 -1.29 4.57 -5.28
C ALA A 80 -1.61 3.07 -5.09
N VAL A 81 -2.43 2.71 -4.09
CA VAL A 81 -2.93 1.33 -3.92
C VAL A 81 -3.83 0.94 -5.08
N LEU A 82 -4.69 1.84 -5.57
CA LEU A 82 -5.54 1.59 -6.74
C LEU A 82 -4.71 1.40 -8.02
N ILE A 83 -3.66 2.20 -8.23
CA ILE A 83 -2.75 2.07 -9.38
C ILE A 83 -1.99 0.74 -9.33
N ARG A 84 -1.52 0.32 -8.15
CA ARG A 84 -0.93 -1.01 -7.95
C ARG A 84 -1.93 -2.12 -8.33
N GLY A 85 -3.21 -1.89 -8.04
CA GLY A 85 -4.28 -2.86 -8.25
C GLY A 85 -4.24 -4.04 -7.27
N GLY A 86 -5.21 -4.91 -7.43
CA GLY A 86 -5.45 -6.05 -6.54
C GLY A 86 -6.94 -6.43 -6.54
N VAL A 87 -7.26 -7.52 -5.86
CA VAL A 87 -8.65 -7.89 -5.59
C VAL A 87 -9.04 -7.28 -4.25
N PHE A 88 -9.91 -6.27 -4.29
CA PHE A 88 -10.37 -5.52 -3.13
C PHE A 88 -11.86 -5.77 -2.95
N GLY A 89 -12.19 -6.88 -2.30
CA GLY A 89 -13.56 -7.28 -2.06
C GLY A 89 -13.62 -8.27 -0.92
N GLU A 90 -14.80 -8.39 -0.33
CA GLU A 90 -15.08 -9.43 0.64
C GLU A 90 -14.84 -10.80 -0.03
N LYS A 91 -14.15 -11.71 0.66
CA LYS A 91 -14.16 -13.11 0.23
C LYS A 91 -15.58 -13.59 0.46
N SER A 92 -16.32 -13.84 -0.62
CA SER A 92 -17.58 -14.58 -0.55
C SER A 92 -17.29 -15.94 0.11
N GLU A 93 -17.95 -16.23 1.22
CA GLU A 93 -18.10 -17.60 1.72
C GLU A 93 -18.94 -18.43 0.73
#